data_AF-A0A940FLY9-F1
#
_entry.id   AF-A0A940FLY9-F1
#
_cell.length_a   1.000
_cell.length_b   1.000
_cell.length_c   1.000
_cell.angle_alpha   90.00
_cell.angle_beta   90.00
_cell.angle_gamma   90.00
#
_symmetry.space_group_name_H-M   'P 1'
#
loop_
_entity.id
_entity.type
_entity.pdbx_description
1 polymer ?
#
loop_
_entity_poly.entity_id
_entity_poly.type
_entity_poly.pdbx_seq_one_letter_code
_entity_poly.pdbx_strand_id
1 'polypeptide(L)'
;MTTQSLQHPSWEAYDLRKSQVKEDPSIFCPEQLWEFNYLLENIVGTEPHLDPIMVMLAIRQATRETMAPRPRNYFVQVVMDSIREREHQWSQILNNSQQDAA
;
A
#
# COMPACT_ATOMS: atom_id res chain seq x y z
N MET A 1 -15.86 16.62 21.60
CA MET A 1 -15.13 16.39 20.34
C MET A 1 -14.20 15.22 20.58
N THR A 2 -14.62 14.01 20.25
CA THR A 2 -13.81 12.80 20.38
C THR A 2 -12.87 12.73 19.19
N THR A 3 -11.60 13.00 19.42
CA THR A 3 -10.51 12.61 18.52
C THR A 3 -10.57 11.10 18.34
N GLN A 4 -11.18 10.67 17.23
CA GLN A 4 -11.15 9.29 16.79
C GLN A 4 -9.68 9.01 16.43
N SER A 5 -8.97 8.37 17.36
CA SER A 5 -7.63 7.86 17.12
C SER A 5 -7.74 6.86 15.98
N LEU A 6 -7.29 7.26 14.77
CA LEU A 6 -6.99 6.38 13.66
C LEU A 6 -6.05 5.28 14.19
N GLN A 7 -6.60 4.12 14.52
CA GLN A 7 -5.80 2.97 14.86
C GLN A 7 -5.14 2.52 13.56
N HIS A 8 -3.88 2.90 13.38
CA HIS A 8 -3.03 2.22 12.42
C HIS A 8 -3.10 0.73 12.76
N PRO A 9 -3.47 -0.16 11.81
CA PRO A 9 -3.48 -1.58 12.04
C PRO A 9 -2.09 -2.01 12.48
N SER A 10 -2.03 -2.67 13.64
CA SER A 10 -0.76 -3.11 14.20
C SER A 10 -0.16 -4.17 13.28
N TRP A 11 1.14 -4.07 13.02
CA TRP A 11 1.90 -5.11 12.31
C TRP A 11 2.07 -6.40 13.14
N GLU A 12 1.48 -6.48 14.34
CA GLU A 12 1.65 -7.60 15.28
C GLU A 12 1.23 -8.93 14.66
N ALA A 13 0.11 -8.97 13.94
CA ALA A 13 -0.34 -10.20 13.28
C ALA A 13 0.62 -10.66 12.17
N TYR A 14 1.21 -9.70 11.45
CA TYR A 14 2.24 -9.97 10.45
C TYR A 14 3.53 -10.48 11.11
N ASP A 15 4.02 -9.78 12.12
CA ASP A 15 5.24 -10.10 12.85
C ASP A 15 5.14 -11.49 13.51
N LEU A 16 4.00 -11.80 14.12
CA LEU A 16 3.70 -13.10 14.70
C LEU A 16 3.76 -14.20 13.64
N ARG A 17 3.09 -14.00 12.49
CA ARG A 17 3.06 -14.98 11.41
C ARG A 17 4.44 -15.25 10.83
N LYS A 18 5.24 -14.21 10.53
CA LYS A 18 6.63 -14.35 10.05
C LYS A 18 7.49 -15.11 11.06
N SER A 19 7.36 -14.77 12.34
CA SER A 19 8.10 -15.42 13.43
C SER A 19 7.77 -16.92 13.55
N GLN A 20 6.51 -17.33 13.37
CA GLN A 20 6.10 -18.74 13.42
C GLN A 20 6.76 -19.60 12.33
N VAL A 21 7.07 -19.02 11.18
CA VAL A 21 7.75 -19.70 10.07
C VAL A 21 9.26 -19.39 10.00
N LYS A 22 9.82 -18.73 11.03
CA LYS A 22 11.23 -18.34 11.12
C LYS A 22 11.69 -17.41 9.98
N GLU A 23 10.79 -16.58 9.47
CA GLU A 23 11.12 -15.52 8.51
C GLU A 23 11.32 -14.18 9.23
N ASP A 24 12.10 -13.28 8.62
CA ASP A 24 12.38 -11.95 9.17
C ASP A 24 11.16 -11.01 8.98
N PRO A 25 10.54 -10.50 10.06
CA PRO A 25 9.40 -9.58 9.96
C PRO A 25 9.76 -8.18 9.43
N SER A 26 11.05 -7.84 9.36
CA SER A 26 11.51 -6.59 8.77
C SER A 26 11.59 -6.65 7.23
N ILE A 27 11.46 -7.85 6.64
CA ILE A 27 11.55 -8.07 5.19
C ILE A 27 10.19 -8.47 4.63
N PHE A 28 9.74 -7.74 3.61
CA PHE A 28 8.48 -7.96 2.94
C PHE A 28 8.67 -8.73 1.62
N CYS A 29 7.88 -9.78 1.41
CA CYS A 29 7.95 -10.66 0.25
C CYS A 29 6.60 -10.65 -0.51
N PRO A 30 6.33 -9.62 -1.34
CA PRO A 30 5.06 -9.46 -2.04
C PRO A 30 4.75 -10.56 -3.06
N GLU A 31 5.72 -11.41 -3.41
CA GLU A 31 5.52 -12.63 -4.19
C GLU A 31 4.74 -13.72 -3.42
N GLN A 32 4.77 -13.67 -2.10
CA GLN A 32 3.93 -14.53 -1.27
C GLN A 32 2.52 -13.94 -1.21
N LEU A 33 1.52 -14.71 -1.70
CA LEU A 33 0.13 -14.25 -1.81
C LEU A 33 -0.43 -13.69 -0.49
N TRP A 34 -0.03 -14.27 0.64
CA TRP A 34 -0.51 -13.82 1.93
C TRP A 34 0.07 -12.47 2.36
N GLU A 35 1.34 -12.18 2.05
CA GLU A 35 1.93 -10.86 2.32
C GLU A 35 1.28 -9.81 1.44
N PHE A 36 1.09 -10.15 0.15
CA PHE A 36 0.36 -9.30 -0.79
C PHE A 36 -1.03 -8.93 -0.26
N ASN A 37 -1.83 -9.93 0.11
CA ASN A 37 -3.18 -9.71 0.61
C ASN A 37 -3.16 -8.96 1.95
N TYR A 38 -2.21 -9.26 2.83
CA TYR A 38 -2.09 -8.57 4.11
C TYR A 38 -1.88 -7.06 3.91
N LEU A 39 -0.96 -6.67 3.02
CA LEU A 39 -0.71 -5.24 2.76
C LEU A 39 -1.89 -4.57 2.06
N LEU A 40 -2.54 -5.26 1.11
CA LEU A 40 -3.74 -4.76 0.46
C LEU A 40 -4.86 -4.48 1.48
N GLU A 41 -5.17 -5.47 2.33
CA GLU A 41 -6.20 -5.36 3.37
C GLU A 41 -5.86 -4.26 4.39
N ASN A 42 -4.58 -4.15 4.76
CA ASN A 42 -4.09 -3.13 5.67
C ASN A 42 -4.31 -1.72 5.09
N ILE A 43 -3.86 -1.47 3.87
CA ILE A 43 -4.01 -0.16 3.21
C ILE A 43 -5.48 0.19 2.99
N VAL A 44 -6.28 -0.72 2.43
CA VAL A 44 -7.72 -0.48 2.19
C VAL A 44 -8.48 -0.31 3.49
N GLY A 45 -8.09 -1.02 4.55
CA GLY A 45 -8.67 -0.88 5.88
C GLY A 45 -8.37 0.47 6.54
N THR A 46 -7.17 1.02 6.31
CA THR A 46 -6.78 2.36 6.81
C THR A 46 -7.29 3.52 5.97
N GLU A 47 -7.34 3.33 4.66
CA GLU A 47 -7.63 4.36 3.68
C GLU A 47 -8.83 3.90 2.82
N PRO A 48 -10.05 3.91 3.38
CA PRO A 48 -11.24 3.33 2.73
C PRO A 48 -11.70 4.09 1.48
N HIS A 49 -11.12 5.26 1.23
CA HIS A 49 -11.36 6.03 0.00
C HIS A 49 -10.55 5.49 -1.19
N LEU A 50 -9.51 4.69 -0.94
CA LEU A 50 -8.70 4.10 -1.99
C LEU A 50 -9.41 2.91 -2.62
N ASP A 51 -9.41 2.89 -3.95
CA ASP A 51 -9.90 1.76 -4.72
C ASP A 51 -8.94 0.55 -4.57
N PRO A 52 -9.44 -0.66 -4.22
CA PRO A 52 -8.60 -1.84 -4.05
C PRO A 52 -7.78 -2.21 -5.29
N ILE A 53 -8.28 -1.93 -6.50
CA ILE A 53 -7.54 -2.21 -7.74
C ILE A 53 -6.34 -1.26 -7.85
N MET A 54 -6.51 0.03 -7.54
CA MET A 54 -5.41 1.00 -7.48
C MET A 54 -4.31 0.54 -6.50
N VAL A 55 -4.69 0.13 -5.28
CA VAL A 55 -3.74 -0.38 -4.28
C VAL A 55 -3.03 -1.64 -4.78
N MET A 56 -3.77 -2.60 -5.33
CA MET A 56 -3.21 -3.83 -5.92
C MET A 56 -2.17 -3.53 -7.00
N LEU A 57 -2.47 -2.58 -7.88
CA LEU A 57 -1.55 -2.15 -8.94
C LEU A 57 -0.32 -1.43 -8.37
N ALA A 58 -0.46 -0.70 -7.26
CA ALA A 58 0.65 0.02 -6.62
C ALA A 58 1.62 -0.97 -5.95
N ILE A 59 1.09 -1.98 -5.25
CA ILE A 59 1.90 -3.08 -4.69
C ILE A 59 2.68 -3.79 -5.80
N ARG A 60 2.02 -4.12 -6.93
CA ARG A 60 2.70 -4.76 -8.08
C ARG A 60 3.79 -3.89 -8.69
N GLN A 61 3.59 -2.58 -8.74
CA GLN A 61 4.60 -1.65 -9.22
C GLN A 61 5.81 -1.61 -8.27
N ALA A 62 5.57 -1.42 -6.97
CA ALA A 62 6.62 -1.42 -5.94
C ALA A 62 7.44 -2.72 -5.93
N THR A 63 6.80 -3.88 -6.16
CA THR A 63 7.49 -5.19 -6.29
C THR A 63 8.51 -5.21 -7.42
N ARG A 64 8.23 -4.52 -8.53
CA ARG A 64 9.13 -4.44 -9.70
C ARG A 64 10.23 -3.42 -9.50
N GLU A 65 9.93 -2.31 -8.82
CA GLU A 65 10.87 -1.19 -8.61
C GLU A 65 11.82 -1.43 -7.44
N THR A 66 11.40 -2.21 -6.45
CA THR A 66 12.22 -2.52 -5.27
C THR A 66 12.90 -3.87 -5.45
N MET A 67 14.23 -3.88 -5.50
CA MET A 67 15.01 -5.12 -5.51
C MET A 67 14.93 -5.84 -4.16
N ALA A 68 14.97 -7.17 -4.17
CA ALA A 68 15.07 -7.96 -2.94
C ALA A 68 16.50 -7.88 -2.34
N PRO A 69 16.65 -7.90 -1.00
CA PRO A 69 15.59 -7.95 0.03
C PRO A 69 14.85 -6.61 0.13
N ARG A 70 13.55 -6.65 0.43
CA ARG A 70 12.69 -5.46 0.49
C ARG A 70 12.38 -5.11 1.94
N PRO A 71 13.05 -4.13 2.55
CA PRO A 71 12.74 -3.73 3.92
C PRO A 71 11.30 -3.22 3.98
N ARG A 72 10.52 -3.72 4.94
CA ARG A 72 9.08 -3.44 5.09
C ARG A 72 8.76 -1.95 5.00
N ASN A 73 9.42 -1.13 5.81
CA ASN A 73 9.12 0.31 5.88
C ASN A 73 9.38 0.99 4.54
N TYR A 74 10.49 0.65 3.88
CA TYR A 74 10.82 1.18 2.57
C TYR A 74 9.82 0.70 1.51
N PHE A 75 9.49 -0.59 1.51
CA PHE A 75 8.54 -1.15 0.55
C PHE A 75 7.16 -0.52 0.68
N VAL A 76 6.63 -0.40 1.90
CA VAL A 76 5.35 0.26 2.16
C VAL A 76 5.39 1.72 1.74
N GLN A 77 6.50 2.43 1.97
CA GLN A 77 6.67 3.80 1.50
C GLN A 77 6.57 3.89 -0.03
N VAL A 78 7.27 3.03 -0.77
CA VAL A 78 7.22 3.00 -2.25
C VAL A 78 5.79 2.73 -2.74
N VAL A 79 5.04 1.84 -2.07
CA VAL A 79 3.63 1.59 -2.39
C VAL A 79 2.78 2.86 -2.19
N MET A 80 2.92 3.53 -1.05
CA MET A 80 2.15 4.75 -0.76
C MET A 80 2.52 5.92 -1.69
N ASP A 81 3.80 6.03 -2.08
CA ASP A 81 4.25 7.00 -3.08
C ASP A 81 3.60 6.72 -4.45
N SER A 82 3.56 5.45 -4.87
CA SER A 82 2.90 5.03 -6.11
C SER A 82 1.39 5.33 -6.12
N ILE A 83 0.71 5.18 -4.98
CA ILE A 83 -0.71 5.53 -4.83
C ILE A 83 -0.89 7.05 -5.00
N ARG A 84 -0.15 7.86 -4.24
CA ARG A 84 -0.24 9.33 -4.29
C ARG A 84 0.00 9.87 -5.69
N GLU A 85 1.02 9.35 -6.39
CA GLU A 85 1.33 9.76 -7.75
C GLU A 85 0.16 9.49 -8.71
N ARG A 86 -0.50 8.33 -8.58
CA ARG A 86 -1.66 7.99 -9.43
C ARG A 86 -2.87 8.85 -9.12
N GLU A 87 -3.16 9.12 -7.86
CA GLU A 87 -4.24 10.05 -7.48
C GLU A 87 -3.99 11.46 -8.04
N HIS A 88 -2.73 11.92 -7.97
CA HIS A 88 -2.34 13.19 -8.55
C HIS A 88 -2.55 13.19 -10.07
N GLN A 89 -2.05 12.18 -10.79
CA GLN A 89 -2.21 12.05 -12.24
C GLN A 89 -3.69 12.02 -12.65
N TRP A 90 -4.52 11.27 -11.91
CA TRP A 90 -5.96 11.20 -12.17
C TRP A 90 -6.65 12.56 -12.00
N SER A 91 -6.29 13.30 -10.94
CA SER A 91 -6.82 14.63 -10.68
C SER A 91 -6.45 15.62 -11.80
N GLN A 92 -5.22 15.54 -12.32
CA GLN A 92 -4.79 16.37 -13.47
C GLN A 92 -5.59 16.05 -14.73
N ILE A 93 -5.81 14.77 -15.04
CA ILE A 93 -6.57 14.34 -16.22
C ILE A 93 -8.02 14.86 -16.15
N LEU A 94 -8.66 14.77 -14.98
CA LEU A 94 -10.02 15.28 -14.79
C LEU A 94 -10.10 16.80 -14.97
N ASN A 95 -9.16 17.55 -14.41
CA ASN A 95 -9.13 19.01 -14.54
C ASN A 95 -8.94 19.45 -15.99
N ASN A 96 -8.02 18.82 -16.73
CA ASN A 96 -7.77 19.15 -18.13
C ASN A 96 -8.98 18.82 -19.02
N SER A 97 -9.64 17.69 -18.75
CA SER A 97 -10.84 17.28 -19.50
C SER A 97 -12.02 18.24 -19.31
N GLN A 98 -12.11 18.91 -18.16
CA GLN A 98 -13.13 19.94 -17.92
C GLN A 98 -12.82 21.27 -18.60
N GLN A 99 -11.55 21.61 -18.76
CA GLN A 99 -11.13 22.82 -19.48
C GLN A 99 -11.35 22.72 -20.98
N ASP A 100 -11.16 21.54 -21.57
CA ASP A 100 -11.39 21.31 -23.01
C ASP A 100 -12.89 21.26 -23.39
N ALA A 101 -13.78 21.07 -22.41
CA ALA A 101 -15.23 20.97 -22.61
C ALA A 101 -15.99 22.28 -22.37
N ALA A 102 -15.30 23.35 -21.94
CA ALA A 102 -15.86 24.68 -21.66
C ALA A 102 -15.54 25.69 -22.76
#